data_AF-A0A4E0QRA5-F1
#
_entry.id   AF-A0A4E0QRA5-F1
#
_cell.length_a   1.000
_cell.length_b   1.000
_cell.length_c   1.000
_cell.angle_alpha   90.00
_cell.angle_beta   90.00
_cell.angle_gamma   90.00
#
_symmetry.space_group_name_H-M   'P 1'
#
loop_
_entity.id
_entity.type
_entity.pdbx_description
1 polymer ?
#
loop_
_entity_poly.entity_id
_entity_poly.type
_entity_poly.pdbx_seq_one_letter_code
_entity_poly.pdbx_strand_id
1 'polypeptide(L)'
;MKKCPDCVTLFRVQGGTPPAASKNLIVIDANGNPRINKTTLNISTGDPKHAQYFLSKRPGAKITSFEIPKWMDEFIQSEAIPQVGYRTNPLNQGGLAPKVVDPSTPGRSYELPSIWADWLEEVAIKGSGKVFE
;
A
#
# COMPACT_ATOMS: atom_id res chain seq x y z
N MET A 1 7.57 -19.77 -10.34
CA MET A 1 7.59 -18.29 -10.46
C MET A 1 9.03 -17.82 -10.41
N LYS A 2 9.49 -17.08 -11.43
CA LYS A 2 10.77 -16.35 -11.33
C LYS A 2 10.56 -15.26 -10.28
N LYS A 3 11.34 -15.31 -9.19
CA LYS A 3 11.38 -14.24 -8.20
C LYS A 3 11.96 -13.01 -8.89
N CYS A 4 11.25 -11.88 -8.89
CA CYS A 4 11.81 -10.64 -9.37
C CYS A 4 12.95 -10.23 -8.43
N PRO A 5 14.20 -10.12 -8.90
CA PRO A 5 15.35 -9.86 -8.02
C PRO A 5 15.37 -8.42 -7.48
N ASP A 6 14.66 -7.50 -8.12
CA ASP A 6 14.63 -6.07 -7.79
C ASP A 6 13.20 -5.55 -7.61
N CYS A 7 12.45 -6.26 -6.76
CA CYS A 7 11.07 -5.94 -6.46
C CYS A 7 10.83 -5.91 -4.94
N VAL A 8 9.87 -5.07 -4.55
CA VAL A 8 9.41 -4.92 -3.17
C VAL A 8 7.96 -5.35 -3.11
N THR A 9 7.59 -6.07 -2.05
CA THR A 9 6.19 -6.42 -1.83
C THR A 9 5.46 -5.27 -1.14
N LEU A 10 4.34 -4.88 -1.72
CA LEU A 10 3.37 -3.96 -1.15
C LEU A 10 2.26 -4.78 -0.48
N PHE A 11 1.81 -4.35 0.70
CA PHE A 11 0.75 -4.98 1.47
C PHE A 11 -0.35 -3.98 1.82
N ARG A 12 -1.60 -4.43 1.80
CA ARG A 12 -2.77 -3.69 2.28
C ARG A 12 -3.69 -4.61 3.07
N VAL A 13 -4.09 -4.17 4.25
CA VAL A 13 -5.16 -4.84 5.03
C VAL A 13 -6.52 -4.27 4.61
N GLN A 14 -7.43 -5.14 4.18
CA GLN A 14 -8.78 -4.75 3.76
C GLN A 14 -9.84 -5.80 4.12
N GLY A 15 -11.10 -5.39 4.16
CA GLY A 15 -12.20 -6.20 4.66
C GLY A 15 -12.36 -6.10 6.18
N GLY A 16 -12.96 -7.13 6.77
CA GLY A 16 -13.27 -7.20 8.20
C GLY A 16 -14.70 -6.80 8.55
N THR A 17 -15.02 -6.96 9.83
CA THR A 17 -16.35 -6.69 10.38
C THR A 17 -16.41 -5.31 11.01
N PRO A 18 -17.44 -4.48 10.70
CA PRO A 18 -17.65 -3.21 11.40
C PRO A 18 -17.71 -3.38 12.93
N PRO A 19 -17.20 -2.43 13.72
CA PRO A 19 -16.65 -1.13 13.31
C PRO A 19 -15.19 -1.17 12.85
N ALA A 20 -14.50 -2.30 12.99
CA ALA A 20 -13.09 -2.47 12.68
C ALA A 20 -12.84 -2.98 11.24
N ALA A 21 -13.57 -2.44 10.27
CA ALA A 21 -13.47 -2.81 8.86
C ALA A 21 -12.64 -1.79 8.05
N SER A 22 -11.99 -2.27 6.99
CA SER A 22 -11.29 -1.45 6.00
C SER A 22 -11.89 -1.67 4.61
N LYS A 23 -11.99 -0.60 3.82
CA LYS A 23 -12.53 -0.68 2.46
C LYS A 23 -11.69 -1.62 1.58
N ASN A 24 -12.36 -2.46 0.81
CA ASN A 24 -11.76 -3.24 -0.26
C ASN A 24 -11.43 -2.29 -1.43
N LEU A 25 -10.16 -1.93 -1.56
CA LEU A 25 -9.69 -1.01 -2.59
C LEU A 25 -8.82 -1.70 -3.65
N ILE A 26 -8.33 -2.90 -3.36
CA ILE A 26 -7.50 -3.68 -4.27
C ILE A 26 -8.19 -5.01 -4.50
N VAL A 27 -8.39 -5.37 -5.77
CA VAL A 27 -8.88 -6.69 -6.18
C VAL A 27 -7.77 -7.35 -6.98
N ILE A 28 -7.45 -8.60 -6.67
CA ILE A 28 -6.53 -9.39 -7.49
C ILE A 28 -7.35 -10.14 -8.54
N ASP A 29 -7.07 -9.92 -9.82
CA ASP A 29 -7.76 -10.60 -10.91
C ASP A 29 -7.33 -12.08 -11.04
N ALA A 30 -8.01 -12.83 -11.91
CA ALA A 30 -7.75 -14.26 -12.11
C ALA A 30 -6.30 -14.57 -12.58
N ASN A 31 -5.61 -13.57 -13.14
CA ASN A 31 -4.23 -13.68 -13.60
C ASN A 31 -3.22 -13.21 -12.54
N GLY A 32 -3.68 -12.86 -11.33
CA GLY A 32 -2.84 -12.37 -10.25
C GLY A 32 -2.43 -10.90 -10.40
N ASN A 33 -3.12 -10.09 -11.20
CA ASN A 33 -2.81 -8.65 -11.31
C ASN A 33 -3.70 -7.83 -10.38
N PRO A 34 -3.16 -6.79 -9.71
CA PRO A 34 -3.98 -5.89 -8.92
C PRO A 34 -4.83 -4.98 -9.81
N ARG A 35 -6.08 -4.74 -9.38
CA ARG A 35 -6.97 -3.66 -9.82
C ARG A 35 -7.24 -2.75 -8.64
N ILE A 36 -6.91 -1.48 -8.77
CA ILE A 36 -6.84 -0.55 -7.65
C ILE A 36 -7.85 0.58 -7.85
N ASN A 37 -8.71 0.78 -6.86
CA ASN A 37 -9.63 1.92 -6.86
C ASN A 37 -8.87 3.24 -6.78
N LYS A 38 -9.21 4.19 -7.66
CA LYS A 38 -8.61 5.54 -7.73
C LYS A 38 -9.03 6.43 -6.57
N THR A 39 -8.50 6.16 -5.39
CA THR A 39 -8.77 6.88 -4.15
C THR A 39 -7.54 6.85 -3.25
N THR A 40 -7.63 7.45 -2.07
CA THR A 40 -6.55 7.40 -1.08
C THR A 40 -6.27 5.97 -0.63
N LEU A 41 -5.01 5.55 -0.65
CA LEU A 41 -4.58 4.19 -0.37
C LEU A 41 -3.60 4.14 0.81
N ASN A 42 -3.99 3.45 1.87
CA ASN A 42 -3.07 3.08 2.95
C ASN A 42 -2.41 1.73 2.62
N ILE A 43 -1.08 1.72 2.59
CA ILE A 43 -0.25 0.58 2.22
C ILE A 43 0.98 0.50 3.11
N SER A 44 1.61 -0.67 3.17
CA SER A 44 2.94 -0.87 3.73
C SER A 44 3.84 -1.57 2.73
N THR A 45 5.13 -1.24 2.70
CA THR A 45 6.11 -1.86 1.79
C THR A 45 7.23 -2.58 2.54
N GLY A 46 7.75 -3.66 1.95
CA GLY A 46 8.90 -4.40 2.47
C GLY A 46 8.52 -5.50 3.45
N ASP A 47 8.41 -5.19 4.75
CA ASP A 47 8.18 -6.18 5.81
C ASP A 47 6.66 -6.40 6.04
N PRO A 48 6.13 -7.63 5.98
CA PRO A 48 4.72 -7.92 6.25
C PRO A 48 4.28 -7.66 7.70
N LYS A 49 5.20 -7.49 8.67
CA LYS A 49 4.86 -7.29 10.10
C LYS A 49 3.88 -6.15 10.34
N HIS A 50 3.99 -5.05 9.58
CA HIS A 50 3.05 -3.94 9.67
C HIS A 50 1.62 -4.40 9.37
N ALA A 51 1.46 -5.07 8.22
CA ALA A 51 0.18 -5.58 7.78
C ALA A 51 -0.35 -6.65 8.74
N GLN A 52 0.50 -7.54 9.24
CA GLN A 52 0.13 -8.57 10.22
C GLN A 52 -0.36 -7.97 11.54
N TYR A 53 0.34 -6.95 12.07
CA TYR A 53 -0.08 -6.23 13.26
C TYR A 53 -1.49 -5.65 13.09
N PHE A 54 -1.74 -4.99 11.97
CA PHE A 54 -3.04 -4.39 11.68
C PHE A 54 -4.13 -5.39 11.30
N LEU A 55 -3.76 -6.56 10.77
CA LEU A 55 -4.67 -7.67 10.54
C LEU A 55 -5.18 -8.24 11.86
N SER A 56 -4.31 -8.42 12.86
CA SER A 56 -4.69 -8.92 14.19
C SER A 56 -5.76 -8.06 14.89
N LYS A 57 -5.87 -6.79 14.49
CA LYS A 57 -6.83 -5.81 15.03
C LYS A 57 -8.15 -5.76 14.25
N ARG A 58 -8.29 -6.51 13.16
CA ARG A 58 -9.44 -6.45 12.23
C ARG A 58 -9.97 -7.85 11.93
N PRO A 59 -10.82 -8.41 12.79
CA PRO A 59 -11.43 -9.72 12.57
C PRO A 59 -12.13 -9.80 11.20
N GLY A 60 -11.84 -10.86 10.44
CA GLY A 60 -12.40 -11.09 9.10
C GLY A 60 -11.76 -10.26 7.97
N ALA A 61 -10.75 -9.44 8.26
CA ALA A 61 -9.96 -8.77 7.23
C ALA A 61 -8.96 -9.75 6.60
N LYS A 62 -8.39 -9.35 5.47
CA LYS A 62 -7.35 -10.07 4.75
C LYS A 62 -6.22 -9.13 4.36
N ILE A 63 -5.03 -9.68 4.16
CA ILE A 63 -3.92 -8.98 3.52
C ILE A 63 -4.00 -9.23 2.03
N THR A 64 -4.07 -8.15 1.25
CA THR A 64 -3.84 -8.14 -0.19
C THR A 64 -2.41 -7.67 -0.45
N SER A 65 -1.65 -8.40 -1.26
CA SER A 65 -0.27 -8.06 -1.59
C SER A 65 0.05 -8.23 -3.06
N PHE A 66 0.99 -7.46 -3.58
CA PHE A 66 1.58 -7.65 -4.90
C PHE A 66 2.99 -7.05 -4.91
N GLU A 67 3.78 -7.41 -5.92
CA GLU A 67 5.13 -6.90 -6.08
C GLU A 67 5.11 -5.65 -6.97
N ILE A 68 5.95 -4.67 -6.63
CA ILE A 68 6.28 -3.49 -7.44
C ILE A 68 7.79 -3.45 -7.68
N PRO A 69 8.27 -2.80 -8.76
CA PRO A 69 9.68 -2.54 -8.95
C PRO A 69 10.26 -1.74 -7.77
N LYS A 70 11.52 -2.00 -7.42
CA LYS A 70 12.20 -1.29 -6.33
C LYS A 70 12.22 0.22 -6.52
N TRP A 71 12.39 0.70 -7.76
CA TRP A 71 12.38 2.14 -8.05
C TRP A 71 11.06 2.81 -7.65
N MET A 72 9.92 2.12 -7.74
CA MET A 72 8.62 2.69 -7.34
C MET A 72 8.53 2.81 -5.81
N ASP A 73 9.06 1.82 -5.08
CA ASP A 73 9.16 1.89 -3.62
C ASP A 73 10.10 3.02 -3.16
N GLU A 74 11.25 3.17 -3.82
CA GLU A 74 12.19 4.26 -3.57
C GLU A 74 11.56 5.62 -3.90
N PHE A 75 10.77 5.71 -4.97
CA PHE A 75 10.05 6.93 -5.35
C PHE A 75 8.94 7.31 -4.35
N ILE A 76 8.15 6.34 -3.86
CA ILE A 76 7.20 6.60 -2.76
C ILE A 76 7.95 7.16 -1.55
N GLN A 77 9.08 6.56 -1.19
CA GLN A 77 9.86 6.97 -0.04
C GLN A 77 10.46 8.38 -0.21
N SER A 78 10.94 8.74 -1.39
CA SER A 78 11.55 10.05 -1.64
C SER A 78 10.52 11.18 -1.63
N GLU A 79 9.31 10.92 -2.12
CA GLU A 79 8.22 11.91 -2.15
C GLU A 79 7.42 11.96 -0.85
N ALA A 80 7.56 10.96 0.03
CA ALA A 80 6.78 10.89 1.26
C ALA A 80 7.16 11.99 2.26
N ILE A 81 6.14 12.69 2.76
CA ILE A 81 6.31 13.74 3.76
C ILE A 81 5.64 13.35 5.10
N PRO A 82 6.09 13.94 6.22
CA PRO A 82 5.49 13.67 7.53
C PRO A 82 4.01 14.04 7.60
N GLN A 83 3.25 13.28 8.40
CA GLN A 83 1.85 13.60 8.71
C GLN A 83 1.67 14.95 9.41
N VAL A 84 2.61 15.32 10.29
CA VAL A 84 2.59 16.61 10.99
C VAL A 84 2.74 17.74 9.99
N GLY A 85 1.78 18.67 9.97
CA GLY A 85 1.80 19.80 9.05
C GLY A 85 1.56 19.44 7.58
N TYR A 86 1.13 18.20 7.26
CA TYR A 86 0.99 17.71 5.88
C TYR A 86 0.24 18.69 4.96
N ARG A 87 -0.91 19.21 5.39
CA ARG A 87 -1.73 20.13 4.57
C ARG A 87 -1.06 21.46 4.25
N THR A 88 -0.20 21.95 5.14
CA THR A 88 0.48 23.25 5.02
C THR A 88 1.92 23.11 4.55
N ASN A 89 2.42 21.88 4.38
CA ASN A 89 3.78 21.62 3.94
C ASN A 89 3.91 22.00 2.45
N PRO A 90 4.85 22.88 2.07
CA PRO A 90 5.05 23.24 0.66
C PRO A 90 5.41 22.02 -0.22
N LEU A 91 6.01 20.98 0.37
CA LEU A 91 6.33 19.72 -0.32
C LEU A 91 5.12 18.82 -0.55
N ASN A 92 3.92 19.17 -0.07
CA ASN A 92 2.70 18.40 -0.31
C ASN A 92 2.22 18.48 -1.78
N GLN A 93 2.80 19.39 -2.59
CA GLN A 93 2.52 19.48 -4.03
C GLN A 93 1.01 19.53 -4.36
N GLY A 94 0.23 20.29 -3.57
CA GLY A 94 -1.23 20.37 -3.74
C GLY A 94 -2.01 19.13 -3.29
N GLY A 95 -1.45 18.28 -2.42
CA GLY A 95 -2.08 17.07 -1.91
C GLY A 95 -1.70 15.79 -2.66
N LEU A 96 -0.60 15.82 -3.41
CA LEU A 96 -0.15 14.71 -4.26
C LEU A 96 1.01 13.91 -3.64
N ALA A 97 1.70 14.48 -2.65
CA ALA A 97 2.79 13.79 -1.97
C ALA A 97 2.25 12.62 -1.10
N PRO A 98 2.90 11.45 -1.09
CA PRO A 98 2.66 10.42 -0.10
C PRO A 98 2.82 10.97 1.31
N LYS A 99 2.06 10.40 2.24
CA LYS A 99 2.16 10.72 3.66
C LYS A 99 2.72 9.53 4.40
N VAL A 100 3.78 9.74 5.19
CA VAL A 100 4.25 8.72 6.13
C VAL A 100 3.21 8.56 7.25
N VAL A 101 2.73 7.34 7.45
CA VAL A 101 1.77 6.99 8.52
C VAL A 101 2.33 5.89 9.42
N ASP A 102 1.83 5.80 10.64
CA ASP A 102 2.23 4.80 11.64
C ASP A 102 3.76 4.65 11.86
N PRO A 103 4.54 5.74 11.94
CA PRO A 103 6.02 5.68 11.95
C PRO A 103 6.62 4.99 13.18
N SER A 104 5.82 4.75 14.22
CA SER A 104 6.23 4.03 15.43
C SER A 104 6.03 2.50 15.34
N THR A 105 5.62 1.99 14.19
CA THR A 105 5.37 0.55 13.98
C THR A 105 6.40 -0.05 13.01
N PRO A 106 6.71 -1.36 13.10
CA PRO A 106 7.66 -1.99 12.19
C PRO A 106 7.21 -1.92 10.73
N GLY A 107 8.15 -1.72 9.80
CA GLY A 107 7.88 -1.58 8.37
C GLY A 107 7.79 -0.11 7.93
N ARG A 108 7.54 0.11 6.64
CA ARG A 108 7.29 1.45 6.10
C ARG A 108 5.84 1.53 5.65
N SER A 109 5.14 2.56 6.09
CA SER A 109 3.71 2.70 5.90
C SER A 109 3.36 4.08 5.39
N TYR A 110 2.48 4.08 4.38
CA TYR A 110 2.15 5.29 3.64
C TYR A 110 0.65 5.40 3.42
N GLU A 111 0.17 6.63 3.42
CA GLU A 111 -1.11 7.01 2.82
C GLU A 111 -0.81 7.72 1.49
N LEU A 112 -1.23 7.10 0.39
CA LEU A 112 -0.97 7.56 -0.96
C LEU A 112 -2.20 8.30 -1.52
N PRO A 113 -2.03 9.50 -2.10
CA PRO A 113 -3.08 10.16 -2.87
C PRO A 113 -3.54 9.36 -4.08
N SER A 114 -4.73 9.67 -4.62
CA SER A 114 -5.39 8.85 -5.63
C SER A 114 -4.59 8.62 -6.92
N ILE A 115 -3.70 9.54 -7.31
CA ILE A 115 -2.86 9.39 -8.50
C ILE A 115 -1.91 8.18 -8.41
N TRP A 116 -1.46 7.85 -7.20
CA TRP A 116 -0.55 6.73 -6.97
C TRP A 116 -1.22 5.38 -7.23
N ALA A 117 -2.55 5.30 -7.15
CA ALA A 117 -3.29 4.08 -7.52
C ALA A 117 -3.01 3.66 -8.97
N ASP A 118 -3.03 4.64 -9.87
CA ASP A 118 -2.81 4.41 -11.31
C ASP A 118 -1.38 3.98 -11.57
N TRP A 119 -0.40 4.67 -10.97
CA TRP A 119 1.01 4.33 -11.12
C TRP A 119 1.34 2.95 -10.54
N LEU A 120 0.79 2.61 -9.38
CA LEU A 120 0.97 1.28 -8.77
C LEU A 120 0.38 0.17 -9.63
N GLU A 121 -0.81 0.38 -10.20
CA GLU A 121 -1.43 -0.61 -11.10
C GLU A 121 -0.62 -0.78 -12.39
N GLU A 122 -0.09 0.31 -12.95
CA GLU A 122 0.71 0.30 -14.18
C GLU A 122 2.03 -0.48 -14.01
N VAL A 123 2.72 -0.29 -12.88
CA VAL A 123 4.05 -0.88 -12.66
C VAL A 123 4.01 -2.22 -11.93
N ALA A 124 2.83 -2.65 -11.45
CA ALA A 124 2.68 -3.90 -10.72
C ALA A 124 3.29 -5.08 -11.51
N ILE A 125 4.05 -5.92 -10.82
CA ILE A 125 4.61 -7.12 -11.42
C ILE A 125 3.46 -8.06 -11.73
N LYS A 126 3.28 -8.36 -13.02
CA LYS A 126 2.17 -9.18 -13.51
C LYS A 126 2.13 -10.54 -12.82
N GLY A 127 0.95 -10.92 -12.34
CA GLY A 127 0.74 -12.20 -11.65
C GLY A 127 1.36 -12.32 -10.26
N SER A 128 1.85 -11.24 -9.66
CA SER A 128 2.44 -11.26 -8.31
C SER A 128 1.39 -11.16 -7.18
N GLY A 129 0.15 -10.83 -7.52
CA GLY A 129 -0.95 -10.58 -6.59
C GLY A 129 -1.36 -11.80 -5.78
N LYS A 130 -1.57 -11.60 -4.47
CA LYS A 130 -1.99 -12.62 -3.51
C LYS A 130 -2.95 -12.03 -2.47
N VAL A 131 -3.83 -12.88 -1.94
CA VAL A 131 -4.70 -12.56 -0.81
C VAL A 131 -4.53 -13.67 0.22
N PHE A 132 -4.28 -13.30 1.48
CA PHE A 132 -4.09 -14.25 2.58
C PHE A 132 -4.57 -13.69 3.92
N GLU A 133 -4.71 -14.59 4.88
CA GLU A 133 -5.14 -14.36 6.28
C GLU A 133 -3.95 -14.43 7.24
#